data_AF-A0A397W876-F1
#
_entry.id   AF-A0A397W876-F1
#
_cell.length_a   1.000
_cell.length_b   1.000
_cell.length_c   1.000
_cell.angle_alpha   90.00
_cell.angle_beta   90.00
_cell.angle_gamma   90.00
#
_symmetry.space_group_name_H-M   'P 1'
#
loop_
_entity.id
_entity.type
_entity.pdbx_description
1 polymer ?
#
loop_
_entity_poly.entity_id
_entity_poly.type
_entity_poly.pdbx_seq_one_letter_code
_entity_poly.pdbx_strand_id
1 'polypeptide(L)'
;MSTFNFITSTLTFETIQDWTVETVEAFLKFKQKDFSLSDAEIQKFVDCSFNGPALLNVNIDDLMSLVGLRVGPALNVSAFVENLNNQKSGQIEPLKTVEEIIKHVTKDSIRLGTPAFELPDKILMPLQQRNFEAALIKIKENVRANAENKEGKSNYWCLVSAGTPGIGKTRFGKELYEYLKRNWEQPQNWADVHFEYLRMDFGSGIYLDDYDRKLLTASEIFGLRIAYALFIEKYYDMTFKEFRSKVLTYGKYIFMIEPVITYYYESLKLYDNRKLFLYLHIDDFQLIDAWNAEFRKNIPSGLFKKMIRDLSQYMTHQWHTFIQPFLSGTAPQVIAAQKQASPISFYPVDCPLLENASMIRIMDHFATKFNAPTYPNRVYEWNFVPHSFIFC
;
A
#
# COMPACT_ATOMS: atom_id res chain seq x y z
N MET A 1 -22.59 -11.16 38.87
CA MET A 1 -22.02 -11.21 37.51
C MET A 1 -20.69 -10.49 37.56
N SER A 2 -19.59 -11.24 37.54
CA SER A 2 -18.24 -10.66 37.48
C SER A 2 -18.02 -10.09 36.07
N THR A 3 -17.94 -8.77 35.97
CA THR A 3 -17.52 -8.08 34.74
C THR A 3 -16.05 -8.42 34.49
N PHE A 4 -15.79 -9.34 33.56
CA PHE A 4 -14.44 -9.62 33.09
C PHE A 4 -13.92 -8.36 32.39
N ASN A 5 -12.87 -7.76 32.94
CA ASN A 5 -12.39 -6.45 32.52
C ASN A 5 -11.29 -6.66 31.47
N PHE A 6 -11.62 -6.59 30.18
CA PHE A 6 -10.70 -6.85 29.06
C PHE A 6 -9.59 -5.79 28.88
N ILE A 7 -9.41 -4.86 29.84
CA ILE A 7 -8.73 -3.58 29.60
C ILE A 7 -7.20 -3.64 29.70
N THR A 8 -6.56 -4.67 30.26
CA THR A 8 -5.07 -4.64 30.39
C THR A 8 -4.33 -5.99 30.45
N SER A 9 -5.02 -7.13 30.48
CA SER A 9 -4.33 -8.43 30.48
C SER A 9 -4.08 -8.93 29.06
N THR A 10 -2.83 -9.23 28.74
CA THR A 10 -2.43 -10.09 27.63
C THR A 10 -3.36 -11.30 27.54
N LEU A 11 -4.17 -11.37 26.48
CA LEU A 11 -4.99 -12.55 26.19
C LEU A 11 -4.06 -13.68 25.77
N THR A 12 -4.02 -14.75 26.56
CA THR A 12 -3.28 -15.98 26.27
C THR A 12 -4.24 -17.09 25.86
N PHE A 13 -3.74 -18.05 25.09
CA PHE A 13 -4.43 -19.33 24.84
C PHE A 13 -5.04 -19.92 26.13
N GLU A 14 -4.26 -19.95 27.21
CA GLU A 14 -4.66 -20.51 28.51
C GLU A 14 -5.82 -19.73 29.14
N THR A 15 -5.81 -18.39 29.06
CA THR A 15 -6.90 -17.57 29.60
C THR A 15 -8.23 -17.77 28.88
N ILE A 16 -8.19 -18.22 27.62
CA ILE A 16 -9.37 -18.38 26.78
C ILE A 16 -9.97 -19.78 26.93
N GLN A 17 -9.19 -20.80 27.31
CA GLN A 17 -9.70 -22.17 27.45
C GLN A 17 -10.88 -22.30 28.42
N ASP A 18 -10.94 -21.43 29.43
CA ASP A 18 -11.99 -21.46 30.46
C ASP A 18 -13.16 -20.49 30.16
N TRP A 19 -13.16 -19.84 29.00
CA TRP A 19 -14.22 -18.90 28.66
C TRP A 19 -15.56 -19.59 28.45
N THR A 20 -16.58 -19.06 29.12
CA THR A 20 -17.97 -19.41 28.87
C THR A 20 -18.48 -18.75 27.58
N VAL A 21 -19.66 -19.15 27.12
CA VAL A 21 -20.31 -18.53 25.95
C VAL A 21 -20.54 -17.03 26.18
N GLU A 22 -20.95 -16.64 27.39
CA GLU A 22 -21.15 -15.23 27.76
C GLU A 22 -19.84 -14.44 27.77
N THR A 23 -18.73 -15.10 28.14
CA THR A 23 -17.40 -14.47 28.13
C THR A 23 -16.92 -14.26 26.70
N VAL A 24 -17.12 -15.24 25.82
CA VAL A 24 -16.86 -15.11 24.37
C VAL A 24 -17.71 -14.00 23.76
N GLU A 25 -19.01 -13.94 24.07
CA GLU A 25 -19.90 -12.89 23.59
C GLU A 25 -19.43 -11.49 24.03
N ALA A 26 -19.10 -11.33 25.32
CA ALA A 26 -18.60 -10.07 25.86
C ALA A 26 -17.28 -9.66 25.19
N PHE A 27 -16.39 -10.62 24.92
CA PHE A 27 -15.16 -10.38 24.20
C PHE A 27 -15.39 -9.97 22.74
N LEU A 28 -16.28 -10.64 22.02
CA LEU A 28 -16.62 -10.31 20.64
C LEU A 28 -17.28 -8.93 20.54
N LYS A 29 -18.09 -8.54 21.52
CA LYS A 29 -18.61 -7.16 21.64
C LYS A 29 -17.50 -6.15 21.89
N PHE A 30 -16.54 -6.47 22.76
CA PHE A 30 -15.38 -5.62 23.00
C PHE A 30 -14.51 -5.45 21.73
N LYS A 31 -14.34 -6.53 20.94
CA LYS A 31 -13.58 -6.55 19.68
C LYS A 31 -14.43 -6.34 18.43
N GLN A 32 -15.67 -5.85 18.58
CA GLN A 32 -16.64 -5.78 17.50
C GLN A 32 -16.14 -4.99 16.30
N LYS A 33 -15.53 -3.82 16.56
CA LYS A 33 -14.95 -2.98 15.51
C LYS A 33 -13.73 -3.65 14.87
N ASP A 34 -12.84 -4.21 15.67
CA ASP A 34 -11.60 -4.87 15.22
C ASP A 34 -11.91 -6.07 14.30
N PHE A 35 -12.96 -6.83 14.62
CA PHE A 35 -13.39 -7.97 13.79
C PHE A 35 -14.41 -7.60 12.72
N SER A 36 -14.88 -6.35 12.68
CA SER A 36 -15.94 -5.89 11.77
C SER A 36 -17.24 -6.71 11.88
N LEU A 37 -17.58 -7.16 13.09
CA LEU A 37 -18.78 -7.96 13.38
C LEU A 37 -20.00 -7.07 13.58
N SER A 38 -21.15 -7.50 13.08
CA SER A 38 -22.45 -6.95 13.48
C SER A 38 -22.98 -7.61 14.76
N ASP A 39 -23.91 -6.96 15.46
CA ASP A 39 -24.56 -7.57 16.63
C ASP A 39 -25.23 -8.91 16.29
N ALA A 40 -25.82 -9.00 15.10
CA ALA A 40 -26.42 -10.23 14.59
C ALA A 40 -25.38 -11.33 14.38
N GLU A 41 -24.18 -11.00 13.91
CA GLU A 41 -23.08 -11.96 13.74
C GLU A 41 -22.53 -12.42 15.10
N ILE A 42 -22.45 -11.54 16.10
CA ILE A 42 -22.07 -11.91 17.48
C ILE A 42 -23.11 -12.86 18.09
N GLN A 43 -24.40 -12.58 17.89
CA GLN A 43 -25.47 -13.43 18.41
C GLN A 43 -25.39 -14.86 17.86
N LYS A 44 -24.96 -15.06 16.61
CA LYS A 44 -24.78 -16.41 16.04
C LYS A 44 -23.72 -17.24 16.78
N PHE A 45 -22.67 -16.61 17.33
CA PHE A 45 -21.73 -17.34 18.19
C PHE A 45 -22.40 -17.87 19.46
N VAL A 46 -23.28 -17.07 20.07
CA VAL A 46 -24.07 -17.47 21.23
C VAL A 46 -25.02 -18.61 20.88
N ASP A 47 -25.73 -18.48 19.76
CA ASP A 47 -26.70 -19.48 19.28
C ASP A 47 -26.00 -20.82 18.97
N CYS A 48 -24.77 -20.78 18.46
CA CYS A 48 -23.92 -21.95 18.22
C CYS A 48 -23.18 -22.43 19.48
N SER A 49 -23.43 -21.85 20.66
CA SER A 49 -22.79 -22.20 21.93
C SER A 49 -21.26 -22.15 21.90
N PHE A 50 -20.69 -21.15 21.20
CA PHE A 50 -19.24 -20.95 21.14
C PHE A 50 -18.68 -20.53 22.50
N ASN A 51 -18.06 -21.47 23.19
CA ASN A 51 -17.22 -21.23 24.36
C ASN A 51 -15.74 -21.10 23.96
N GLY A 52 -14.87 -20.85 24.93
CA GLY A 52 -13.43 -20.69 24.71
C GLY A 52 -12.78 -21.81 23.89
N PRO A 53 -12.97 -23.10 24.25
CA PRO A 53 -12.45 -24.22 23.48
C PRO A 53 -13.01 -24.30 22.06
N ALA A 54 -14.30 -24.01 21.86
CA ALA A 54 -14.90 -23.97 20.52
C ALA A 54 -14.30 -22.84 19.67
N LEU A 55 -14.11 -21.67 20.26
CA LEU A 55 -13.46 -20.53 19.61
C LEU A 55 -12.02 -20.85 19.23
N LEU A 56 -11.25 -21.49 20.11
CA LEU A 56 -9.84 -21.84 19.85
C LEU A 56 -9.67 -22.91 18.75
N ASN A 57 -10.67 -23.76 18.52
CA ASN A 57 -10.58 -24.81 17.50
C ASN A 57 -11.25 -24.42 16.17
N VAL A 58 -11.78 -23.20 16.07
CA VAL A 58 -12.52 -22.77 14.88
C VAL A 58 -11.59 -22.47 13.71
N ASN A 59 -11.97 -22.92 12.52
CA ASN A 59 -11.33 -22.50 11.27
C ASN A 59 -12.27 -21.58 10.48
N ILE A 60 -11.75 -20.99 9.40
CA ILE A 60 -12.51 -20.09 8.55
C ILE A 60 -13.77 -20.74 7.92
N ASP A 61 -13.70 -22.03 7.57
CA ASP A 61 -14.82 -22.75 6.97
C ASP A 61 -15.94 -22.96 7.99
N ASP A 62 -15.60 -23.26 9.24
CA ASP A 62 -16.56 -23.37 10.35
C ASP A 62 -17.23 -22.01 10.64
N LEU A 63 -16.46 -20.92 10.64
CA LEU A 63 -17.00 -19.57 10.83
C LEU A 63 -17.97 -19.17 9.72
N MET A 64 -17.70 -19.57 8.48
CA MET A 64 -18.56 -19.25 7.35
C MET A 64 -19.78 -20.19 7.25
N SER A 65 -19.61 -21.48 7.51
CA SER A 65 -20.64 -22.49 7.28
C SER A 65 -21.51 -22.79 8.51
N LEU A 66 -20.92 -22.80 9.70
CA LEU A 66 -21.62 -23.09 10.96
C LEU A 66 -22.12 -21.82 11.62
N VAL A 67 -21.25 -20.81 11.74
CA VAL A 67 -21.61 -19.52 12.35
C VAL A 67 -22.26 -18.58 11.32
N GLY A 68 -22.10 -18.82 10.02
CA GLY A 68 -22.74 -18.02 8.99
C GLY A 68 -22.19 -16.58 8.90
N LEU A 69 -20.88 -16.42 9.14
CA LEU A 69 -20.19 -15.14 9.01
C LEU A 69 -19.91 -14.78 7.55
N ARG A 70 -19.83 -13.47 7.29
CA ARG A 70 -19.24 -12.95 6.06
C ARG A 70 -17.74 -13.21 6.04
N VAL A 71 -17.17 -13.31 4.84
CA VAL A 71 -15.75 -13.66 4.62
C VAL A 71 -14.78 -12.77 5.41
N GLY A 72 -15.01 -11.44 5.42
CA GLY A 72 -14.14 -10.49 6.14
C GLY A 72 -14.11 -10.73 7.66
N PRO A 73 -15.26 -10.72 8.34
CA PRO A 73 -15.33 -11.06 9.77
C PRO A 73 -14.80 -12.46 10.09
N ALA A 74 -15.09 -13.47 9.24
CA ALA A 74 -14.56 -14.82 9.42
C ALA A 74 -13.02 -14.86 9.36
N LEU A 75 -12.41 -14.12 8.43
CA LEU A 75 -10.95 -13.98 8.35
C LEU A 75 -10.38 -13.32 9.61
N ASN A 76 -10.99 -12.24 10.09
CA ASN A 76 -10.49 -11.51 11.26
C ASN A 76 -10.54 -12.37 12.54
N VAL A 77 -11.64 -13.09 12.76
CA VAL A 77 -11.78 -14.01 13.91
C VAL A 77 -10.83 -15.20 13.77
N SER A 78 -10.74 -15.82 12.58
CA SER A 78 -9.82 -16.93 12.32
C SER A 78 -8.36 -16.53 12.53
N ALA A 79 -7.97 -15.33 12.09
CA ALA A 79 -6.64 -14.77 12.29
C ALA A 79 -6.29 -14.61 13.77
N PHE A 80 -7.24 -14.09 14.55
CA PHE A 80 -7.10 -13.96 16.00
C PHE A 80 -6.92 -15.32 16.67
N VAL A 81 -7.73 -16.32 16.31
CA VAL A 81 -7.66 -17.68 16.86
C VAL A 81 -6.36 -18.38 16.48
N GLU A 82 -5.94 -18.28 15.21
CA GLU A 82 -4.67 -18.84 14.75
C GLU A 82 -3.49 -18.23 15.53
N ASN A 83 -3.52 -16.91 15.74
CA ASN A 83 -2.50 -16.23 16.53
C ASN A 83 -2.46 -16.72 17.99
N LEU A 84 -3.61 -16.95 18.63
CA LEU A 84 -3.68 -17.52 19.99
C LEU A 84 -3.16 -18.96 20.04
N ASN A 85 -3.55 -19.78 19.08
CA ASN A 85 -3.07 -21.16 18.99
C ASN A 85 -1.54 -21.22 18.80
N ASN A 86 -0.98 -20.27 18.08
CA ASN A 86 0.46 -20.14 17.91
C ASN A 86 1.18 -19.75 19.22
N GLN A 87 0.50 -19.11 20.20
CA GLN A 87 1.09 -18.85 21.53
C GLN A 87 1.35 -20.14 22.33
N LYS A 88 0.51 -21.17 22.19
CA LYS A 88 0.65 -22.48 22.86
C LYS A 88 1.97 -23.19 22.54
N SER A 89 2.57 -22.86 21.39
CA SER A 89 3.85 -23.44 20.94
C SER A 89 5.09 -22.76 21.54
N GLY A 90 4.91 -21.80 22.46
CA GLY A 90 6.01 -21.05 23.08
C GLY A 90 6.67 -20.03 22.14
N GLN A 91 6.03 -19.67 21.03
CA GLN A 91 6.69 -18.90 19.99
C GLN A 91 6.51 -17.37 20.04
N ILE A 92 5.41 -16.75 20.52
CA ILE A 92 5.31 -15.26 20.55
C ILE A 92 4.39 -14.69 21.67
N GLU A 93 4.81 -13.54 22.21
CA GLU A 93 4.12 -12.55 23.08
C GLU A 93 2.76 -11.98 22.53
N PRO A 94 1.94 -11.23 23.31
CA PRO A 94 0.57 -10.75 23.00
C PRO A 94 0.34 -10.17 21.60
N LEU A 95 -0.93 -10.13 21.14
CA LEU A 95 -1.38 -9.46 19.90
C LEU A 95 -0.72 -8.09 19.72
N LYS A 96 0.29 -8.02 18.86
CA LYS A 96 0.99 -6.79 18.51
C LYS A 96 0.28 -6.15 17.32
N THR A 97 -0.15 -4.91 17.49
CA THR A 97 -0.58 -4.00 16.41
C THR A 97 0.53 -3.83 15.36
N VAL A 98 0.19 -3.28 14.18
CA VAL A 98 1.21 -2.92 13.16
C VAL A 98 2.31 -2.07 13.79
N GLU A 99 1.96 -1.12 14.66
CA GLU A 99 2.90 -0.28 15.41
C GLU A 99 3.89 -1.11 16.23
N GLU A 100 3.36 -1.98 17.09
CA GLU A 100 4.17 -2.77 18.02
C GLU A 100 5.08 -3.75 17.28
N ILE A 101 4.59 -4.36 16.20
CA ILE A 101 5.41 -5.23 15.35
C ILE A 101 6.51 -4.43 14.70
N ILE A 102 6.19 -3.29 14.07
CA ILE A 102 7.18 -2.45 13.40
C ILE A 102 8.26 -2.00 14.39
N LYS A 103 7.86 -1.52 15.58
CA LYS A 103 8.80 -1.15 16.65
C LYS A 103 9.66 -2.32 17.09
N HIS A 104 9.10 -3.52 17.18
CA HIS A 104 9.82 -4.70 17.62
C HIS A 104 10.83 -5.19 16.55
N VAL A 105 10.40 -5.37 15.30
CA VAL A 105 11.26 -5.90 14.22
C VAL A 105 12.38 -4.95 13.82
N THR A 106 12.22 -3.66 14.12
CA THR A 106 13.21 -2.60 13.86
C THR A 106 14.08 -2.25 15.06
N LYS A 107 13.83 -2.82 16.25
CA LYS A 107 14.51 -2.45 17.51
C LYS A 107 16.03 -2.53 17.42
N ASP A 108 16.54 -3.60 16.81
CA ASP A 108 17.99 -3.86 16.70
C ASP A 108 18.51 -3.55 15.28
N SER A 109 17.70 -2.93 14.43
CA SER A 109 18.08 -2.62 13.05
C SER A 109 18.86 -1.31 12.98
N ILE A 110 19.86 -1.27 12.10
CA ILE A 110 20.62 -0.06 11.85
C ILE A 110 19.69 0.98 11.23
N ARG A 111 19.50 2.11 11.92
CA ARG A 111 18.80 3.26 11.35
C ARG A 111 19.68 3.91 10.30
N LEU A 112 19.13 4.08 9.11
CA LEU A 112 19.74 4.89 8.07
C LEU A 112 19.64 6.34 8.55
N GLY A 113 20.79 6.96 8.87
CA GLY A 113 20.83 8.37 9.21
C GLY A 113 20.40 9.19 7.99
N THR A 114 19.32 9.96 8.13
CA THR A 114 18.61 10.67 7.04
C THR A 114 18.07 9.71 5.96
N PRO A 115 16.78 9.80 5.57
CA PRO A 115 16.16 8.76 4.77
C PRO A 115 16.90 8.49 3.45
N ALA A 116 17.22 7.22 3.17
CA ALA A 116 18.12 6.77 2.11
C ALA A 116 17.67 7.05 0.65
N PHE A 117 16.58 7.80 0.47
CA PHE A 117 16.22 8.40 -0.82
C PHE A 117 16.88 9.74 -1.08
N GLU A 118 17.50 10.35 -0.07
CA GLU A 118 18.59 11.28 -0.31
C GLU A 118 19.83 10.43 -0.61
N LEU A 119 19.88 9.84 -1.83
CA LEU A 119 21.17 9.73 -2.52
C LEU A 119 21.89 11.05 -2.20
N PRO A 120 23.13 11.03 -1.64
CA PRO A 120 23.80 12.25 -1.28
C PRO A 120 23.61 13.20 -2.43
N ASP A 121 23.05 14.38 -2.14
CA ASP A 121 22.40 15.30 -3.08
C ASP A 121 23.12 15.33 -4.44
N LYS A 122 24.46 15.25 -4.38
CA LYS A 122 25.47 14.84 -5.37
C LYS A 122 25.03 14.07 -6.64
N ILE A 123 24.09 13.13 -6.65
CA ILE A 123 23.77 12.34 -7.89
C ILE A 123 22.30 12.45 -8.34
N LEU A 124 21.41 13.09 -7.57
CA LEU A 124 20.00 13.19 -7.95
C LEU A 124 19.79 14.14 -9.12
N MET A 125 19.22 13.62 -10.21
CA MET A 125 18.83 14.39 -11.39
C MET A 125 17.67 15.33 -11.03
N PRO A 126 17.76 16.64 -11.32
CA PRO A 126 16.73 17.59 -10.92
C PRO A 126 15.43 17.30 -11.68
N LEU A 127 14.32 17.28 -10.95
CA LEU A 127 12.99 17.11 -11.52
C LEU A 127 12.66 18.30 -12.42
N GLN A 128 12.07 18.01 -13.59
CA GLN A 128 11.70 19.00 -14.59
C GLN A 128 10.23 18.82 -14.91
N GLN A 129 9.52 19.93 -15.10
CA GLN A 129 8.12 19.84 -15.47
C GLN A 129 7.98 19.30 -16.90
N ARG A 130 6.95 18.48 -17.09
CA ARG A 130 6.48 18.01 -18.39
C ARG A 130 5.02 18.45 -18.55
N ASN A 131 4.44 18.26 -19.73
CA ASN A 131 3.01 18.43 -19.86
C ASN A 131 2.26 17.38 -19.03
N PHE A 132 1.58 17.83 -17.97
CA PHE A 132 0.79 17.00 -17.05
C PHE A 132 -0.73 17.19 -17.22
N GLU A 133 -1.18 18.00 -18.16
CA GLU A 133 -2.56 18.48 -18.26
C GLU A 133 -3.58 17.34 -18.26
N ALA A 134 -3.41 16.36 -19.15
CA ALA A 134 -4.32 15.21 -19.25
C ALA A 134 -4.38 14.38 -17.96
N ALA A 135 -3.23 14.15 -17.30
CA ALA A 135 -3.17 13.42 -16.04
C ALA A 135 -3.83 14.19 -14.90
N LEU A 136 -3.57 15.50 -14.81
CA LEU A 136 -4.13 16.36 -13.78
C LEU A 136 -5.64 16.50 -13.89
N ILE A 137 -6.18 16.60 -15.11
CA ILE A 137 -7.64 16.61 -15.33
C ILE A 137 -8.27 15.35 -14.70
N LYS A 138 -7.69 14.17 -14.93
CA LYS A 138 -8.22 12.92 -14.39
C LYS A 138 -8.04 12.76 -12.88
N ILE A 139 -6.93 13.26 -12.31
CA ILE A 139 -6.77 13.29 -10.85
C ILE A 139 -7.81 14.23 -10.22
N LYS A 140 -8.02 15.43 -10.80
CA LYS A 140 -9.05 16.38 -10.34
C LYS A 140 -10.45 15.78 -10.43
N GLU A 141 -10.77 15.07 -11.51
CA GLU A 141 -12.03 14.33 -11.65
C GLU A 141 -12.21 13.29 -10.53
N ASN A 142 -11.19 12.48 -10.23
CA ASN A 142 -11.25 11.46 -9.18
C ASN A 142 -11.49 12.07 -7.80
N VAL A 143 -10.73 13.11 -7.49
CA VAL A 143 -10.80 13.81 -6.21
C VAL A 143 -12.17 14.45 -6.05
N ARG A 144 -12.69 15.11 -7.09
CA ARG A 144 -14.03 15.69 -7.09
C ARG A 144 -15.10 14.61 -6.93
N ALA A 145 -14.99 13.50 -7.66
CA ALA A 145 -15.91 12.39 -7.57
C ALA A 145 -15.94 11.80 -6.16
N ASN A 146 -14.77 11.63 -5.53
CA ASN A 146 -14.69 11.25 -4.13
C ASN A 146 -15.35 12.32 -3.26
N ALA A 147 -14.97 13.59 -3.33
CA ALA A 147 -15.53 14.65 -2.49
C ALA A 147 -17.07 14.82 -2.61
N GLU A 148 -17.64 14.49 -3.77
CA GLU A 148 -19.09 14.52 -4.05
C GLU A 148 -19.78 13.16 -3.80
N ASN A 149 -19.03 12.15 -3.33
CA ASN A 149 -19.48 10.78 -3.11
C ASN A 149 -20.19 10.15 -4.32
N LYS A 150 -19.63 10.37 -5.51
CA LYS A 150 -20.20 9.87 -6.77
C LYS A 150 -20.12 8.36 -6.85
N GLU A 151 -21.20 7.75 -7.30
CA GLU A 151 -21.27 6.32 -7.61
C GLU A 151 -20.78 6.02 -9.03
N GLY A 152 -20.33 4.79 -9.26
CA GLY A 152 -20.02 4.28 -10.61
C GLY A 152 -18.56 4.43 -11.04
N LYS A 153 -18.04 3.37 -11.67
CA LYS A 153 -16.62 3.24 -12.05
C LYS A 153 -16.12 4.26 -13.07
N SER A 154 -17.00 4.91 -13.81
CA SER A 154 -16.65 5.90 -14.84
C SER A 154 -16.22 7.25 -14.26
N ASN A 155 -16.39 7.45 -12.95
CA ASN A 155 -15.98 8.66 -12.25
C ASN A 155 -14.56 8.58 -11.65
N TYR A 156 -13.94 7.39 -11.70
CA TYR A 156 -12.68 7.10 -11.03
C TYR A 156 -11.70 6.46 -12.01
N TRP A 157 -10.49 7.04 -12.08
CA TRP A 157 -9.47 6.75 -13.08
C TRP A 157 -8.16 6.35 -12.42
N CYS A 158 -7.75 5.11 -12.63
CA CYS A 158 -6.37 4.69 -12.47
C CYS A 158 -5.58 5.18 -13.69
N LEU A 159 -4.54 5.96 -13.45
CA LEU A 159 -3.67 6.45 -14.50
C LEU A 159 -2.69 5.36 -14.93
N VAL A 160 -2.44 5.22 -16.24
CA VAL A 160 -1.54 4.21 -16.78
C VAL A 160 -0.59 4.85 -17.77
N SER A 161 0.70 4.85 -17.46
CA SER A 161 1.75 5.18 -18.41
C SER A 161 2.47 3.90 -18.84
N ALA A 162 2.17 3.40 -20.03
CA ALA A 162 2.77 2.18 -20.57
C ALA A 162 3.49 2.49 -21.89
N GLY A 163 4.64 1.85 -22.12
CA GLY A 163 5.41 2.04 -23.35
C GLY A 163 6.86 1.60 -23.22
N THR A 164 7.69 1.97 -24.19
CA THR A 164 9.08 1.53 -24.33
C THR A 164 9.90 1.71 -23.03
N PRO A 165 10.77 0.76 -22.66
CA PRO A 165 11.77 0.94 -21.59
C PRO A 165 12.58 2.24 -21.76
N GLY A 166 13.05 2.84 -20.67
CA GLY A 166 13.98 3.98 -20.72
C GLY A 166 13.36 5.37 -20.95
N ILE A 167 12.08 5.49 -21.34
CA ILE A 167 11.44 6.81 -21.61
C ILE A 167 11.16 7.67 -20.36
N GLY A 168 11.54 7.19 -19.17
CA GLY A 168 11.44 7.94 -17.92
C GLY A 168 10.04 7.94 -17.27
N LYS A 169 9.25 6.87 -17.43
CA LYS A 169 7.91 6.73 -16.80
C LYS A 169 7.98 6.80 -15.27
N THR A 170 8.98 6.15 -14.68
CA THR A 170 9.22 6.20 -13.23
C THR A 170 9.39 7.65 -12.75
N ARG A 171 10.19 8.41 -13.51
CA ARG A 171 10.44 9.82 -13.25
C ARG A 171 9.19 10.67 -13.47
N PHE A 172 8.45 10.45 -14.57
CA PHE A 172 7.18 11.12 -14.86
C PHE A 172 6.21 11.02 -13.68
N GLY A 173 6.02 9.82 -13.10
CA GLY A 173 5.13 9.65 -11.95
C GLY A 173 5.54 10.48 -10.72
N LYS A 174 6.85 10.59 -10.44
CA LYS A 174 7.37 11.43 -9.36
C LYS A 174 7.21 12.93 -9.66
N GLU A 175 7.49 13.35 -10.90
CA GLU A 175 7.34 14.75 -11.33
C GLU A 175 5.87 15.20 -11.30
N LEU A 176 4.95 14.32 -11.71
CA LEU A 176 3.51 14.56 -11.65
C LEU A 176 3.03 14.72 -10.20
N TYR A 177 3.50 13.88 -9.27
CA TYR A 177 3.21 14.03 -7.84
C TYR A 177 3.70 15.37 -7.29
N GLU A 178 4.96 15.73 -7.55
CA GLU A 178 5.54 16.99 -7.07
C GLU A 178 4.81 18.21 -7.64
N TYR A 179 4.42 18.13 -8.92
CA TYR A 179 3.60 19.17 -9.54
C TYR A 179 2.23 19.27 -8.87
N LEU A 180 1.55 18.13 -8.66
CA LEU A 180 0.24 18.08 -8.03
C LEU A 180 0.27 18.69 -6.63
N LYS A 181 1.27 18.33 -5.82
CA LYS A 181 1.43 18.85 -4.45
C LYS A 181 1.62 20.37 -4.42
N ARG A 182 2.40 20.92 -5.36
CA ARG A 182 2.68 22.37 -5.45
C ARG A 182 1.50 23.17 -5.99
N ASN A 183 0.70 22.57 -6.86
CA ASN A 183 -0.41 23.22 -7.55
C ASN A 183 -1.75 22.65 -7.08
N TRP A 184 -1.82 22.21 -5.82
CA TRP A 184 -3.01 21.57 -5.30
C TRP A 184 -4.17 22.57 -5.19
N GLU A 185 -5.29 22.19 -5.77
CA GLU A 185 -6.56 22.89 -5.61
C GLU A 185 -7.44 22.07 -4.67
N GLN A 186 -7.62 22.56 -3.46
CA GLN A 186 -8.39 21.86 -2.43
C GLN A 186 -9.86 21.74 -2.84
N PRO A 187 -10.46 20.54 -2.81
CA PRO A 187 -11.89 20.35 -2.99
C PRO A 187 -12.67 20.98 -1.84
N GLN A 188 -13.85 21.55 -2.11
CA GLN A 188 -14.67 22.25 -1.10
C GLN A 188 -14.96 21.41 0.16
N ASN A 189 -15.13 20.09 0.00
CA ASN A 189 -15.55 19.19 1.09
C ASN A 189 -14.37 18.45 1.74
N TRP A 190 -13.14 18.70 1.30
CA TRP A 190 -11.96 18.16 1.97
C TRP A 190 -11.38 19.25 2.86
N ALA A 191 -10.97 18.89 4.07
CA ALA A 191 -10.15 19.76 4.89
C ALA A 191 -8.73 19.88 4.28
N ASP A 192 -7.75 20.28 5.10
CA ASP A 192 -6.35 20.26 4.69
C ASP A 192 -5.88 18.84 4.29
N VAL A 193 -4.90 18.76 3.39
CA VAL A 193 -4.45 17.53 2.75
C VAL A 193 -2.96 17.31 3.01
N HIS A 194 -2.62 16.19 3.66
CA HIS A 194 -1.25 15.71 3.72
C HIS A 194 -0.94 14.88 2.48
N PHE A 195 0.12 15.23 1.76
CA PHE A 195 0.54 14.53 0.55
C PHE A 195 1.68 13.55 0.83
N GLU A 196 1.48 12.30 0.43
CA GLU A 196 2.51 11.26 0.49
C GLU A 196 2.72 10.61 -0.88
N TYR A 197 3.98 10.32 -1.21
CA TYR A 197 4.35 9.59 -2.42
C TYR A 197 4.96 8.24 -2.06
N LEU A 198 4.37 7.18 -2.60
CA LEU A 198 4.82 5.81 -2.39
C LEU A 198 5.04 5.14 -3.75
N ARG A 199 6.28 4.76 -4.03
CA ARG A 199 6.65 3.94 -5.19
C ARG A 199 6.79 2.49 -4.76
N MET A 200 6.11 1.59 -5.46
CA MET A 200 6.30 0.15 -5.36
C MET A 200 6.87 -0.36 -6.67
N ASP A 201 8.12 -0.82 -6.63
CA ASP A 201 8.86 -1.31 -7.78
C ASP A 201 8.85 -2.84 -7.85
N PHE A 202 8.03 -3.42 -8.71
CA PHE A 202 7.99 -4.88 -8.86
C PHE A 202 9.18 -5.47 -9.65
N GLY A 203 10.01 -4.62 -10.27
CA GLY A 203 11.17 -5.02 -11.06
C GLY A 203 12.45 -5.17 -10.25
N SER A 204 12.57 -4.50 -9.10
CA SER A 204 13.78 -4.56 -8.28
C SER A 204 13.48 -4.57 -6.77
N GLY A 205 14.19 -5.42 -6.01
CA GLY A 205 14.17 -5.44 -4.54
C GLY A 205 12.90 -5.97 -3.86
N ILE A 206 11.70 -5.72 -4.42
CA ILE A 206 10.39 -6.11 -3.84
C ILE A 206 9.50 -6.94 -4.79
N TYR A 207 10.13 -7.63 -5.75
CA TYR A 207 9.46 -8.49 -6.74
C TYR A 207 8.61 -9.60 -6.08
N LEU A 208 7.65 -10.14 -6.82
CA LEU A 208 6.80 -11.25 -6.36
C LEU A 208 7.56 -12.57 -6.42
N ASP A 209 7.46 -13.37 -5.36
CA ASP A 209 8.13 -14.68 -5.28
C ASP A 209 7.20 -15.80 -4.79
N ASP A 210 7.76 -17.00 -4.65
CA ASP A 210 7.02 -18.19 -4.25
C ASP A 210 6.39 -18.10 -2.84
N TYR A 211 6.90 -17.22 -1.97
CA TYR A 211 6.30 -16.97 -0.65
C TYR A 211 4.99 -16.21 -0.79
N ASP A 212 4.96 -15.16 -1.63
CA ASP A 212 3.75 -14.39 -1.91
C ASP A 212 2.64 -15.32 -2.46
N ARG A 213 3.02 -16.28 -3.30
CA ARG A 213 2.10 -17.24 -3.92
C ARG A 213 1.38 -18.15 -2.95
N LYS A 214 2.13 -18.79 -2.06
CA LYS A 214 1.64 -19.93 -1.28
C LYS A 214 0.93 -19.52 0.00
N LEU A 215 1.22 -18.32 0.49
CA LEU A 215 0.95 -17.99 1.89
C LEU A 215 0.17 -16.71 2.09
N LEU A 216 0.00 -15.87 1.05
CA LEU A 216 -0.57 -14.53 1.20
C LEU A 216 -1.71 -14.26 0.21
N THR A 217 -2.67 -13.47 0.67
CA THR A 217 -3.74 -12.86 -0.12
C THR A 217 -3.24 -11.59 -0.84
N ALA A 218 -4.00 -11.10 -1.81
CA ALA A 218 -3.67 -9.86 -2.52
C ALA A 218 -3.49 -8.65 -1.59
N SER A 219 -4.37 -8.53 -0.59
CA SER A 219 -4.32 -7.46 0.41
C SER A 219 -3.07 -7.57 1.29
N GLU A 220 -2.68 -8.78 1.71
CA GLU A 220 -1.45 -8.98 2.51
C GLU A 220 -0.18 -8.73 1.70
N ILE A 221 -0.12 -9.19 0.44
CA ILE A 221 1.00 -8.94 -0.48
C ILE A 221 1.26 -7.44 -0.63
N PHE A 222 0.19 -6.66 -0.78
CA PHE A 222 0.27 -5.21 -0.94
C PHE A 222 0.51 -4.47 0.36
N GLY A 223 -0.23 -4.81 1.42
CA GLY A 223 -0.07 -4.16 2.72
C GLY A 223 1.34 -4.35 3.28
N LEU A 224 1.97 -5.51 3.09
CA LEU A 224 3.39 -5.71 3.44
C LEU A 224 4.34 -4.80 2.66
N ARG A 225 4.11 -4.62 1.34
CA ARG A 225 4.95 -3.76 0.49
C ARG A 225 4.75 -2.28 0.81
N ILE A 226 3.51 -1.88 1.11
CA ILE A 226 3.16 -0.53 1.58
C ILE A 226 3.82 -0.28 2.94
N ALA A 227 3.72 -1.21 3.89
CA ALA A 227 4.34 -1.09 5.21
C ALA A 227 5.86 -0.98 5.11
N TYR A 228 6.48 -1.81 4.25
CA TYR A 228 7.90 -1.72 3.98
C TYR A 228 8.30 -0.33 3.44
N ALA A 229 7.63 0.15 2.39
CA ALA A 229 7.93 1.45 1.78
C ALA A 229 7.73 2.63 2.75
N LEU A 230 6.71 2.57 3.61
CA LEU A 230 6.35 3.65 4.52
C LEU A 230 7.16 3.66 5.82
N PHE A 231 7.53 2.50 6.35
CA PHE A 231 8.13 2.40 7.69
C PHE A 231 9.57 1.89 7.70
N ILE A 232 10.01 1.21 6.64
CA ILE A 232 11.26 0.46 6.64
C ILE A 232 12.24 1.01 5.61
N GLU A 233 11.87 0.98 4.33
CA GLU A 233 12.75 1.21 3.17
C GLU A 233 13.60 2.48 3.31
N LYS A 234 13.01 3.56 3.81
CA LYS A 234 13.69 4.84 3.95
C LYS A 234 14.49 4.96 5.24
N TYR A 235 14.17 4.20 6.28
CA TYR A 235 14.59 4.49 7.65
C TYR A 235 15.54 3.45 8.24
N TYR A 236 15.57 2.24 7.70
CA TYR A 236 16.32 1.13 8.26
C TYR A 236 17.07 0.38 7.16
N ASP A 237 18.29 -0.05 7.48
CA ASP A 237 19.06 -0.97 6.64
C ASP A 237 18.48 -2.39 6.80
N MET A 238 17.37 -2.62 6.11
CA MET A 238 16.62 -3.86 6.16
C MET A 238 15.99 -4.09 4.80
N THR A 239 16.27 -5.24 4.20
CA THR A 239 15.67 -5.63 2.92
C THR A 239 14.21 -6.02 3.11
N PHE A 240 13.42 -5.95 2.03
CA PHE A 240 12.02 -6.41 2.07
C PHE A 240 11.89 -7.88 2.47
N LYS A 241 12.82 -8.74 2.04
CA LYS A 241 12.82 -10.17 2.41
C LYS A 241 13.01 -10.37 3.91
N GLU A 242 13.95 -9.64 4.51
CA GLU A 242 14.20 -9.69 5.96
C GLU A 242 13.01 -9.12 6.73
N PHE A 243 12.49 -7.96 6.31
CA PHE A 243 11.30 -7.36 6.89
C PHE A 243 10.12 -8.34 6.88
N ARG A 244 9.78 -8.88 5.70
CA ARG A 244 8.68 -9.84 5.50
C ARG A 244 8.88 -11.07 6.38
N SER A 245 10.09 -11.62 6.45
CA SER A 245 10.38 -12.78 7.30
C SER A 245 10.16 -12.49 8.78
N LYS A 246 10.54 -11.29 9.26
CA LYS A 246 10.39 -10.90 10.67
C LYS A 246 8.93 -10.63 11.03
N VAL A 247 8.17 -9.94 10.18
CA VAL A 247 6.79 -9.58 10.50
C VAL A 247 5.82 -10.76 10.38
N LEU A 248 6.09 -11.68 9.45
CA LEU A 248 5.22 -12.84 9.24
C LEU A 248 5.27 -13.86 10.39
N THR A 249 6.24 -13.79 11.30
CA THR A 249 6.20 -14.60 12.52
C THR A 249 4.98 -14.25 13.37
N TYR A 250 4.53 -12.99 13.35
CA TYR A 250 3.40 -12.49 14.12
C TYR A 250 2.02 -12.78 13.50
N GLY A 251 1.97 -13.39 12.32
CA GLY A 251 0.75 -13.66 11.58
C GLY A 251 0.62 -12.81 10.30
N LYS A 252 -0.04 -13.39 9.29
CA LYS A 252 -0.10 -12.84 7.93
C LYS A 252 -1.10 -11.70 7.77
N TYR A 253 -2.20 -11.78 8.53
CA TYR A 253 -3.37 -10.91 8.41
C TYR A 253 -3.15 -9.49 8.96
N ILE A 254 -2.11 -9.28 9.77
CA ILE A 254 -1.84 -7.99 10.43
C ILE A 254 -1.39 -6.93 9.41
N PHE A 255 -0.75 -7.36 8.32
CA PHE A 255 -0.22 -6.48 7.29
C PHE A 255 -1.09 -6.44 6.03
N MET A 256 -2.41 -6.53 6.18
CA MET A 256 -3.34 -6.14 5.12
C MET A 256 -3.28 -4.63 4.84
N ILE A 257 -3.77 -4.19 3.68
CA ILE A 257 -3.74 -2.77 3.28
C ILE A 257 -4.41 -1.88 4.33
N GLU A 258 -5.59 -2.26 4.83
CA GLU A 258 -6.36 -1.44 5.77
C GLU A 258 -5.66 -1.19 7.12
N PRO A 259 -5.23 -2.21 7.88
CA PRO A 259 -4.47 -1.98 9.10
C PRO A 259 -3.22 -1.12 8.89
N VAL A 260 -2.49 -1.34 7.79
CA VAL A 260 -1.25 -0.61 7.48
C VAL A 260 -1.52 0.86 7.17
N ILE A 261 -2.52 1.16 6.33
CA ILE A 261 -2.87 2.54 5.95
C ILE A 261 -3.47 3.29 7.16
N THR A 262 -4.31 2.63 7.95
CA THR A 262 -4.88 3.22 9.18
C THR A 262 -3.78 3.60 10.15
N TYR A 263 -2.87 2.67 10.43
CA TYR A 263 -1.73 2.96 11.30
C TYR A 263 -0.83 4.06 10.72
N TYR A 264 -0.59 4.07 9.41
CA TYR A 264 0.20 5.14 8.80
C TYR A 264 -0.45 6.52 8.99
N TYR A 265 -1.75 6.63 8.74
CA TYR A 265 -2.51 7.85 8.97
C TYR A 265 -2.40 8.35 10.42
N GLU A 266 -2.56 7.44 11.39
CA GLU A 266 -2.42 7.74 12.81
C GLU A 266 -0.99 8.16 13.19
N SER A 267 0.02 7.50 12.60
CA SER A 267 1.44 7.80 12.85
C SER A 267 1.85 9.19 12.38
N LEU A 268 1.18 9.72 11.35
CA LEU A 268 1.35 11.09 10.87
C LEU A 268 0.69 12.13 11.78
N LYS A 269 -0.06 11.70 12.80
CA LYS A 269 -0.80 12.57 13.73
C LYS A 269 -1.69 13.57 13.00
N LEU A 270 -2.36 13.10 11.95
CA LEU A 270 -3.34 13.89 11.22
C LEU A 270 -4.62 13.98 12.05
N TYR A 271 -4.97 15.19 12.50
CA TYR A 271 -6.19 15.49 13.27
C TYR A 271 -7.19 16.30 12.42
N ASP A 272 -8.37 16.58 12.96
CA ASP A 272 -9.37 17.50 12.38
C ASP A 272 -9.87 17.11 10.97
N ASN A 273 -10.06 15.81 10.73
CA ASN A 273 -10.51 15.26 9.45
C ASN A 273 -9.60 15.61 8.26
N ARG A 274 -8.33 15.94 8.50
CA ARG A 274 -7.34 16.11 7.42
C ARG A 274 -7.26 14.84 6.59
N LYS A 275 -7.24 15.01 5.26
CA LYS A 275 -7.14 13.89 4.34
C LYS A 275 -5.68 13.53 4.13
N LEU A 276 -5.36 12.24 4.10
CA LEU A 276 -4.11 11.73 3.54
C LEU A 276 -4.33 11.48 2.05
N PHE A 277 -3.65 12.23 1.19
CA PHE A 277 -3.55 11.94 -0.23
C PHE A 277 -2.30 11.08 -0.47
N LEU A 278 -2.50 9.80 -0.72
CA LEU A 278 -1.43 8.86 -1.05
C LEU A 278 -1.36 8.67 -2.57
N TYR A 279 -0.31 9.20 -3.19
CA TYR A 279 0.00 8.94 -4.59
C TYR A 279 0.74 7.60 -4.69
N LEU A 280 0.02 6.56 -5.10
CA LEU A 280 0.51 5.18 -5.15
C LEU A 280 1.01 4.84 -6.55
N HIS A 281 2.32 4.89 -6.72
CA HIS A 281 2.99 4.57 -7.96
C HIS A 281 3.40 3.10 -8.00
N ILE A 282 2.72 2.31 -8.81
CA ILE A 282 3.05 0.89 -9.05
C ILE A 282 3.88 0.82 -10.33
N ASP A 283 5.17 0.61 -10.17
CA ASP A 283 6.14 0.50 -11.25
C ASP A 283 6.32 -0.96 -11.67
N ASP A 284 6.66 -1.16 -12.93
CA ASP A 284 6.74 -2.46 -13.60
C ASP A 284 5.53 -3.38 -13.36
N PHE A 285 4.31 -2.80 -13.40
CA PHE A 285 3.07 -3.51 -13.10
C PHE A 285 2.85 -4.77 -13.96
N GLN A 286 3.45 -4.84 -15.15
CA GLN A 286 3.38 -6.01 -16.03
C GLN A 286 3.95 -7.28 -15.38
N LEU A 287 4.89 -7.15 -14.44
CA LEU A 287 5.49 -8.29 -13.75
C LEU A 287 4.50 -9.00 -12.84
N ILE A 288 3.47 -8.29 -12.35
CA ILE A 288 2.39 -8.87 -11.56
C ILE A 288 1.55 -9.81 -12.42
N ASP A 289 1.31 -9.43 -13.68
CA ASP A 289 0.57 -10.27 -14.62
C ASP A 289 1.42 -11.42 -15.17
N ALA A 290 2.71 -11.17 -15.47
CA ALA A 290 3.65 -12.21 -15.88
C ALA A 290 3.77 -13.30 -14.81
N TRP A 291 3.92 -12.90 -13.55
CA TRP A 291 3.93 -13.81 -12.41
C TRP A 291 2.60 -14.60 -12.33
N ASN A 292 1.43 -13.97 -12.52
CA ASN A 292 0.17 -14.72 -12.58
C ASN A 292 0.08 -15.72 -13.75
N ALA A 293 0.66 -15.39 -14.91
CA ALA A 293 0.61 -16.22 -16.11
C ALA A 293 1.48 -17.47 -15.99
N GLU A 294 2.66 -17.35 -15.37
CA GLU A 294 3.62 -18.44 -15.19
C GLU A 294 3.07 -19.59 -14.32
N PHE A 295 2.17 -19.28 -13.37
CA PHE A 295 1.69 -20.26 -12.37
C PHE A 295 0.24 -20.76 -12.59
N ARG A 296 -0.29 -20.63 -13.81
CA ARG A 296 -1.68 -20.93 -14.23
C ARG A 296 -2.24 -22.34 -13.98
N LYS A 297 -1.57 -23.24 -13.24
CA LYS A 297 -2.09 -24.60 -13.07
C LYS A 297 -3.09 -24.79 -11.93
N ASN A 298 -3.08 -24.03 -10.83
CA ASN A 298 -3.95 -24.32 -9.66
C ASN A 298 -4.31 -23.14 -8.71
N ILE A 299 -4.20 -21.87 -9.11
CA ILE A 299 -4.48 -20.71 -8.21
C ILE A 299 -5.51 -19.77 -8.86
N PRO A 300 -6.47 -19.20 -8.10
CA PRO A 300 -7.52 -18.36 -8.68
C PRO A 300 -6.92 -17.14 -9.39
N SER A 301 -7.11 -17.12 -10.71
CA SER A 301 -6.77 -16.02 -11.61
C SER A 301 -7.15 -14.65 -11.03
N GLY A 302 -6.20 -13.71 -10.96
CA GLY A 302 -6.48 -12.29 -10.80
C GLY A 302 -5.89 -11.58 -9.57
N LEU A 303 -4.61 -11.82 -9.21
CA LEU A 303 -3.93 -11.02 -8.17
C LEU A 303 -4.03 -9.52 -8.48
N PHE A 304 -3.64 -9.12 -9.70
CA PHE A 304 -3.74 -7.72 -10.14
C PHE A 304 -5.18 -7.17 -10.04
N LYS A 305 -6.17 -7.97 -10.45
CA LYS A 305 -7.59 -7.60 -10.34
C LYS A 305 -8.03 -7.38 -8.89
N LYS A 306 -7.67 -8.31 -8.00
CA LYS A 306 -7.98 -8.23 -6.56
C LYS A 306 -7.33 -7.01 -5.94
N MET A 307 -6.06 -6.75 -6.26
CA MET A 307 -5.36 -5.56 -5.78
C MET A 307 -6.04 -4.26 -6.21
N ILE A 308 -6.37 -4.11 -7.51
CA ILE A 308 -7.05 -2.90 -8.00
C ILE A 308 -8.40 -2.75 -7.30
N ARG A 309 -9.12 -3.85 -7.08
CA ARG A 309 -10.37 -3.82 -6.32
C ARG A 309 -10.16 -3.36 -4.88
N ASP A 310 -9.17 -3.89 -4.18
CA ASP A 310 -8.94 -3.56 -2.78
C ASP A 310 -8.46 -2.09 -2.65
N LEU A 311 -7.57 -1.63 -3.54
CA LEU A 311 -7.12 -0.23 -3.61
C LEU A 311 -8.24 0.74 -4.01
N SER A 312 -9.16 0.33 -4.87
CA SER A 312 -10.25 1.20 -5.34
C SER A 312 -11.16 1.68 -4.23
N GLN A 313 -11.26 0.95 -3.11
CA GLN A 313 -12.10 1.34 -1.99
C GLN A 313 -11.68 2.70 -1.43
N TYR A 314 -10.36 2.96 -1.40
CA TYR A 314 -9.77 4.23 -0.98
C TYR A 314 -9.95 5.37 -2.00
N MET A 315 -10.31 5.05 -3.24
CA MET A 315 -10.70 6.06 -4.23
C MET A 315 -12.18 6.40 -4.12
N THR A 316 -13.02 5.41 -3.88
CA THR A 316 -14.48 5.53 -4.04
C THR A 316 -15.23 5.83 -2.75
N HIS A 317 -14.69 5.46 -1.60
CA HIS A 317 -15.35 5.69 -0.30
C HIS A 317 -14.79 6.91 0.44
N GLN A 318 -15.55 7.43 1.40
CA GLN A 318 -15.18 8.58 2.24
C GLN A 318 -14.19 8.23 3.35
N TRP A 319 -13.04 7.64 3.02
CA TRP A 319 -12.04 7.31 4.03
C TRP A 319 -11.19 8.53 4.34
N HIS A 320 -10.50 8.55 5.49
CA HIS A 320 -9.53 9.61 5.80
C HIS A 320 -8.33 9.60 4.83
N THR A 321 -8.07 8.45 4.19
CA THR A 321 -7.06 8.31 3.15
C THR A 321 -7.70 8.21 1.77
N PHE A 322 -7.24 9.03 0.83
CA PHE A 322 -7.53 8.91 -0.59
C PHE A 322 -6.27 8.39 -1.31
N ILE A 323 -6.40 7.29 -2.05
CA ILE A 323 -5.29 6.71 -2.81
C ILE A 323 -5.46 7.04 -4.30
N GLN A 324 -4.50 7.74 -4.90
CA GLN A 324 -4.44 7.91 -6.36
C GLN A 324 -3.46 6.89 -6.95
N PRO A 325 -3.94 5.81 -7.60
CA PRO A 325 -3.06 4.85 -8.25
C PRO A 325 -2.53 5.39 -9.59
N PHE A 326 -1.24 5.18 -9.82
CA PHE A 326 -0.56 5.42 -11.09
C PHE A 326 0.26 4.16 -11.43
N LEU A 327 -0.02 3.55 -12.57
CA LEU A 327 0.68 2.38 -13.08
C LEU A 327 1.70 2.81 -14.12
N SER A 328 2.95 2.39 -13.96
CA SER A 328 3.98 2.58 -14.98
C SER A 328 4.61 1.25 -15.39
N GLY A 329 4.85 1.08 -16.69
CA GLY A 329 5.34 -0.21 -17.19
C GLY A 329 5.50 -0.28 -18.70
N THR A 330 5.67 -1.50 -19.23
CA THR A 330 5.98 -1.74 -20.65
C THR A 330 4.89 -2.47 -21.42
N ALA A 331 3.88 -3.02 -20.73
CA ALA A 331 2.87 -3.89 -21.32
C ALA A 331 1.44 -3.31 -21.21
N PRO A 332 1.02 -2.39 -22.10
CA PRO A 332 -0.34 -1.83 -22.08
C PRO A 332 -1.44 -2.89 -22.25
N GLN A 333 -1.15 -4.01 -22.92
CA GLN A 333 -2.09 -5.11 -23.15
C GLN A 333 -2.61 -5.76 -21.86
N VAL A 334 -1.80 -5.74 -20.79
CA VAL A 334 -2.18 -6.26 -19.47
C VAL A 334 -3.39 -5.49 -18.91
N ILE A 335 -3.53 -4.20 -19.24
CA ILE A 335 -4.64 -3.38 -18.77
C ILE A 335 -5.94 -3.69 -19.54
N ALA A 336 -5.86 -4.05 -20.83
CA ALA A 336 -7.04 -4.34 -21.65
C ALA A 336 -7.89 -5.49 -21.07
N ALA A 337 -7.24 -6.53 -20.54
CA ALA A 337 -7.90 -7.66 -19.88
C ALA A 337 -8.57 -7.27 -18.54
N GLN A 338 -8.11 -6.20 -17.89
CA GLN A 338 -8.54 -5.79 -16.55
C GLN A 338 -9.64 -4.72 -16.57
N LYS A 339 -9.75 -3.96 -17.67
CA LYS A 339 -10.76 -2.89 -17.87
C LYS A 339 -12.21 -3.36 -17.68
N GLN A 340 -12.53 -4.60 -18.02
CA GLN A 340 -13.93 -5.07 -18.03
C GLN A 340 -14.48 -5.36 -16.62
N ALA A 341 -13.62 -5.72 -15.65
CA ALA A 341 -14.05 -6.25 -14.35
C ALA A 341 -13.55 -5.46 -13.12
N SER A 342 -12.93 -4.30 -13.33
CA SER A 342 -12.46 -3.41 -12.27
C SER A 342 -13.58 -2.46 -11.79
N PRO A 343 -13.64 -2.15 -10.48
CA PRO A 343 -14.54 -1.14 -9.91
C PRO A 343 -14.14 0.31 -10.26
N ILE A 344 -13.00 0.50 -10.92
CA ILE A 344 -12.52 1.81 -11.45
C ILE A 344 -12.10 1.67 -12.91
N SER A 345 -12.08 2.80 -13.63
CA SER A 345 -11.65 2.87 -15.02
C SER A 345 -10.14 3.11 -15.14
N PHE A 346 -9.57 2.84 -16.32
CA PHE A 346 -8.14 3.07 -16.59
C PHE A 346 -7.97 4.10 -17.70
N TYR A 347 -7.15 5.12 -17.42
CA TYR A 347 -6.86 6.19 -18.37
C TYR A 347 -5.39 6.13 -18.81
N PRO A 348 -5.11 5.92 -20.10
CA PRO A 348 -3.74 5.96 -20.62
C PRO A 348 -3.22 7.40 -20.58
N VAL A 349 -2.02 7.57 -20.05
CA VAL A 349 -1.30 8.85 -20.00
C VAL A 349 0.01 8.69 -20.74
N ASP A 350 0.20 9.53 -21.75
CA ASP A 350 1.47 9.58 -22.47
C ASP A 350 2.59 10.02 -21.54
N CYS A 351 3.77 9.41 -21.69
CA CYS A 351 4.98 9.88 -21.05
C CYS A 351 5.72 10.79 -22.03
N PRO A 352 5.43 12.10 -22.06
CA PRO A 352 6.12 13.01 -22.97
C PRO A 352 7.61 12.99 -22.66
N LEU A 353 8.44 13.05 -23.71
CA LEU A 353 9.88 13.24 -23.55
C LEU A 353 10.16 14.58 -22.87
N LEU A 354 11.34 14.69 -22.26
CA LEU A 354 11.79 15.97 -21.73
C LEU A 354 11.99 16.95 -22.89
N GLU A 355 11.48 18.17 -22.72
CA GLU A 355 11.79 19.25 -23.66
C GLU A 355 13.28 19.57 -23.64
N ASN A 356 13.80 20.08 -24.76
CA ASN A 356 15.22 20.47 -24.87
C ASN A 356 15.66 21.41 -23.75
N ALA A 357 14.83 22.38 -23.38
CA ALA A 357 15.13 23.29 -22.27
C ALA A 357 15.25 22.57 -20.92
N SER A 358 14.42 21.57 -20.66
CA SER A 358 14.50 20.73 -19.45
C SER A 358 15.75 19.85 -19.45
N MET A 359 16.10 19.28 -20.60
CA MET A 359 17.35 18.53 -20.77
C MET A 359 18.57 19.41 -20.52
N ILE A 360 18.59 20.63 -21.07
CA ILE A 360 19.66 21.60 -20.85
C ILE A 360 19.79 21.96 -19.37
N ARG A 361 18.70 22.25 -18.68
CA ARG A 361 18.72 22.55 -17.23
C ARG A 361 19.25 21.40 -16.37
N ILE A 362 18.93 20.15 -16.74
CA ILE A 362 19.48 18.98 -16.07
C ILE A 362 20.99 18.90 -16.28
N MET A 363 21.44 19.11 -17.51
CA MET A 363 22.87 19.09 -17.85
C MET A 363 23.63 20.21 -17.17
N ASP A 364 23.10 21.44 -17.16
CA ASP A 364 23.65 22.59 -16.45
C ASP A 364 23.76 22.33 -14.94
N HIS A 365 22.77 21.67 -14.33
CA HIS A 365 22.82 21.29 -12.92
C HIS A 365 24.03 20.40 -12.64
N PHE A 366 24.23 19.34 -13.43
CA PHE A 366 25.37 18.45 -13.24
C PHE A 366 26.70 19.10 -13.61
N ALA A 367 26.73 19.90 -14.68
CA ALA A 367 27.91 20.66 -15.08
C ALA A 367 28.36 21.61 -13.96
N THR A 368 27.42 22.31 -13.34
CA THR A 368 27.69 23.19 -12.18
C THR A 368 28.16 22.37 -10.99
N LYS A 369 27.45 21.28 -10.66
CA LYS A 369 27.72 20.46 -9.48
C LYS A 369 29.06 19.75 -9.52
N PHE A 370 29.53 19.38 -10.70
CA PHE A 370 30.80 18.68 -10.91
C PHE A 370 31.91 19.58 -11.47
N ASN A 371 31.72 20.91 -11.45
CA ASN A 371 32.69 21.90 -11.95
C ASN A 371 33.20 21.57 -13.37
N ALA A 372 32.27 21.29 -14.28
CA ALA A 372 32.59 20.98 -15.66
C ALA A 372 33.34 22.15 -16.33
N PRO A 373 34.24 21.87 -17.30
CA PRO A 373 34.97 22.89 -18.02
C PRO A 373 34.04 23.93 -18.67
N THR A 374 34.48 25.18 -18.62
CA THR A 374 33.83 26.30 -19.30
C THR A 374 34.84 27.00 -20.20
N TYR A 375 34.34 27.54 -21.31
CA TYR A 375 35.11 28.47 -22.11
C TYR A 375 35.34 29.79 -21.34
N PRO A 376 36.27 30.67 -21.78
CA PRO A 376 36.54 31.95 -21.13
C PRO A 376 35.31 32.85 -20.94
N ASN A 377 34.26 32.67 -21.75
CA ASN A 377 32.98 33.37 -21.63
C ASN A 377 32.01 32.73 -20.60
N ARG A 378 32.48 31.77 -19.79
CA ARG A 378 31.72 31.03 -18.76
C ARG A 378 30.57 30.17 -19.29
N VAL A 379 30.59 29.83 -20.58
CA VAL A 379 29.66 28.86 -21.16
C VAL A 379 30.26 27.47 -21.02
N TYR A 380 29.46 26.50 -20.56
CA TYR A 380 29.91 25.11 -20.45
C TYR A 380 30.26 24.51 -21.81
N GLU A 381 31.36 23.75 -21.86
CA GLU A 381 31.83 23.12 -23.10
C GLU A 381 30.82 22.13 -23.68
N TRP A 382 30.03 21.46 -22.82
CA TRP A 382 29.02 20.49 -23.24
C TRP A 382 27.89 21.12 -24.09
N ASN A 383 27.64 22.43 -23.99
CA ASN A 383 26.62 23.13 -24.78
C ASN A 383 26.89 23.08 -26.29
N PHE A 384 28.12 22.74 -26.69
CA PHE A 384 28.53 22.64 -28.09
C PHE A 384 28.60 21.18 -28.59
N VAL A 385 28.28 20.21 -27.73
CA VAL A 385 28.14 18.80 -28.12
C VAL A 385 26.74 18.62 -28.71
N PRO A 386 26.58 17.96 -29.88
CA PRO A 386 25.27 17.79 -30.48
C PRO A 386 24.34 17.03 -29.52
N HIS A 387 23.14 17.58 -29.29
CA HIS A 387 22.19 17.08 -28.28
C HIS A 387 21.75 15.62 -28.50
N SER A 388 21.91 15.10 -29.72
CA SER A 388 21.66 13.69 -30.06
C SER A 388 22.64 12.70 -29.40
N PHE A 389 23.78 13.15 -28.87
CA PHE A 389 24.79 12.29 -28.24
C PHE A 389 24.73 12.25 -26.71
N ILE A 390 23.88 13.07 -26.08
CA ILE A 390 23.94 13.32 -24.63
C ILE A 390 23.04 12.36 -23.82
N PHE A 391 22.03 11.74 -24.42
CA PHE A 391 21.00 10.96 -23.71
C PHE A 391 20.82 9.52 -24.24
N CYS A 392 21.83 8.94 -24.91
CA CYS A 392 21.85 7.51 -25.23
C CYS A 392 22.32 6.66 -24.05
#